data_AF-A0A7J2S440-F1
#
_entry.id   AF-A0A7J2S440-F1
#
_cell.length_a   1.000
_cell.length_b   1.000
_cell.length_c   1.000
_cell.angle_alpha   90.00
_cell.angle_beta   90.00
_cell.angle_gamma   90.00
#
_symmetry.space_group_name_H-M   'P 1'
#
loop_
_entity.id
_entity.type
_entity.pdbx_description
1 polymer ?
#
loop_
_entity_poly.entity_id
_entity_poly.type
_entity_poly.pdbx_seq_one_letter_code
_entity_poly.pdbx_strand_id
1 'polypeptide(L)'
;MREKKDNYPGNTSTRQKDKIIKFVKKVLPFLGLLIFIYLVADIGLDKIVSAFLSLSPIYIVIVAILTIPRIIIRNIAWQMILKQQRMHIDFVTSLKIFLIGYFYAT
;
A
#
# COMPACT_ATOMS: atom_id res chain seq x y z
N MET A 1 0.67 -20.42 -45.38
CA MET A 1 0.72 -21.46 -44.33
C MET A 1 0.36 -20.80 -43.00
N ARG A 2 -0.83 -21.10 -42.44
CA ARG A 2 -1.23 -20.59 -41.12
C ARG A 2 -0.53 -21.44 -40.06
N GLU A 3 0.36 -20.84 -39.28
CA GLU A 3 0.92 -21.47 -38.08
C GLU A 3 -0.22 -21.85 -37.14
N LYS A 4 -0.52 -23.15 -37.06
CA LYS A 4 -1.16 -23.75 -35.89
C LYS A 4 -0.19 -23.56 -34.72
N LYS A 5 -0.45 -22.58 -33.86
CA LYS A 5 0.07 -22.63 -32.49
C LYS A 5 -1.02 -23.20 -31.60
N ASP A 6 -0.90 -24.51 -31.42
CA ASP A 6 -0.92 -25.11 -30.08
C ASP A 6 -2.24 -25.02 -29.32
N ASN A 7 -3.21 -25.80 -29.79
CA ASN A 7 -4.38 -26.20 -29.02
C ASN A 7 -3.98 -27.32 -28.04
N TYR A 8 -3.16 -26.99 -27.02
CA TYR A 8 -2.95 -27.88 -25.88
C TYR A 8 -4.21 -27.85 -24.99
N PRO A 9 -4.78 -28.98 -24.56
CA PRO A 9 -5.85 -29.02 -23.58
C PRO A 9 -5.28 -28.67 -22.19
N GLY A 10 -4.91 -27.41 -22.02
CA GLY A 10 -4.40 -26.84 -20.78
C GLY A 10 -5.53 -26.70 -19.76
N ASN A 11 -5.72 -27.77 -18.97
CA ASN A 11 -6.23 -27.80 -17.61
C ASN A 11 -7.33 -26.76 -17.28
N THR A 12 -8.59 -27.13 -17.48
CA THR A 12 -9.76 -26.34 -17.05
C THR A 12 -9.81 -26.08 -15.54
N SER A 13 -9.18 -26.94 -14.72
CA SER A 13 -9.13 -26.78 -13.26
C SER A 13 -8.22 -25.64 -12.81
N THR A 14 -7.11 -25.34 -13.51
CA THR A 14 -6.26 -24.18 -13.18
C THR A 14 -6.97 -22.86 -13.50
N ARG A 15 -7.67 -22.78 -14.64
CA ARG A 15 -8.48 -21.59 -14.99
C ARG A 15 -9.60 -21.30 -13.98
N GLN A 16 -10.19 -22.33 -13.37
CA GLN A 16 -11.23 -22.16 -12.34
C GLN A 16 -10.63 -21.69 -11.01
N LYS A 17 -9.50 -22.27 -10.58
CA LYS A 17 -8.76 -21.83 -9.39
C LYS A 17 -8.32 -20.36 -9.51
N ASP A 18 -7.85 -19.93 -10.67
CA ASP A 18 -7.44 -18.54 -10.91
C ASP A 18 -8.60 -17.55 -10.78
N LYS A 19 -9.81 -17.94 -11.21
CA LYS A 19 -11.02 -17.11 -11.04
C LYS A 19 -11.40 -16.97 -9.56
N ILE A 20 -11.34 -18.06 -8.80
CA ILE A 20 -11.64 -18.05 -7.37
C ILE A 20 -10.62 -17.19 -6.62
N ILE A 21 -9.32 -17.34 -6.90
CA ILE A 21 -8.26 -16.52 -6.28
C ILE A 21 -8.46 -15.03 -6.59
N LYS A 22 -8.79 -14.67 -7.83
CA LYS A 22 -9.10 -13.27 -8.20
C LYS A 22 -10.34 -12.75 -7.47
N PHE A 23 -11.37 -13.57 -7.32
CA PHE A 23 -12.58 -13.20 -6.60
C PHE A 23 -12.30 -12.99 -5.11
N VAL A 24 -11.61 -13.93 -4.46
CA VAL A 24 -11.20 -13.82 -3.05
C VAL A 24 -10.35 -12.58 -2.84
N LYS A 25 -9.33 -12.32 -3.67
CA LYS A 25 -8.52 -11.10 -3.60
C LYS A 25 -9.35 -9.82 -3.70
N LYS A 26 -10.44 -9.83 -4.47
CA LYS A 26 -11.34 -8.69 -4.62
C LYS A 26 -12.27 -8.53 -3.41
N VAL A 27 -12.75 -9.61 -2.81
CA VAL A 27 -13.72 -9.58 -1.69
C VAL A 27 -13.05 -9.42 -0.33
N LEU A 28 -11.84 -9.95 -0.15
CA LEU A 28 -11.07 -9.88 1.09
C LEU A 28 -10.94 -8.45 1.67
N PRO A 29 -10.61 -7.39 0.90
CA PRO A 29 -10.55 -6.04 1.45
C PRO A 29 -11.89 -5.55 1.98
N PHE A 30 -13.01 -5.91 1.35
CA PHE A 30 -14.35 -5.54 1.84
C PHE A 30 -14.71 -6.28 3.12
N LEU A 31 -14.32 -7.56 3.24
CA LEU A 31 -14.50 -8.31 4.48
C LEU A 31 -13.72 -7.68 5.63
N GLY A 32 -12.47 -7.30 5.38
CA GLY A 32 -11.65 -6.57 6.36
C GLY A 32 -12.28 -5.25 6.78
N LEU A 33 -12.84 -4.49 5.83
CA LEU A 33 -13.55 -3.24 6.12
C LEU A 33 -14.81 -3.49 6.95
N LEU A 34 -15.59 -4.52 6.64
CA LEU A 34 -16.80 -4.86 7.40
C LEU A 34 -16.47 -5.24 8.84
N ILE A 35 -15.44 -6.07 9.05
CA ILE A 35 -14.95 -6.41 10.39
C ILE A 35 -14.45 -5.17 11.13
N PHE A 36 -13.73 -4.28 10.44
CA PHE A 36 -13.26 -3.03 11.03
C PHE A 36 -14.42 -2.14 11.48
N ILE A 37 -15.45 -1.95 10.64
CA ILE A 37 -16.65 -1.18 10.99
C ILE A 37 -17.36 -1.79 12.19
N TYR A 38 -17.49 -3.12 12.21
CA TYR A 38 -18.08 -3.84 13.34
C TYR A 38 -17.32 -3.57 14.64
N LEU A 39 -15.98 -3.69 14.63
CA LEU A 39 -15.15 -3.42 15.81
C LEU A 39 -15.26 -1.97 16.29
N VAL A 40 -15.28 -1.01 15.37
CA VAL A 40 -15.45 0.41 15.73
C VAL A 40 -16.82 0.66 16.36
N ALA A 41 -17.87 0.04 15.84
CA ALA A 41 -19.22 0.14 16.39
C ALA A 41 -19.34 -0.53 17.77
N ASP A 42 -18.70 -1.68 17.96
CA ASP A 42 -18.69 -2.46 19.21
C ASP A 42 -17.92 -1.75 20.33
N ILE A 43 -16.71 -1.26 20.04
CA ILE A 43 -15.89 -0.51 21.00
C ILE A 43 -16.55 0.83 21.32
N GLY A 44 -17.16 1.47 20.31
CA GLY A 44 -17.74 2.81 20.39
C GLY A 44 -16.70 3.90 20.15
N LEU A 45 -17.10 4.92 19.37
CA LEU A 45 -16.22 6.03 19.00
C LEU A 45 -15.68 6.78 20.21
N ASP A 46 -16.49 6.97 21.25
CA ASP A 46 -16.10 7.71 22.46
C ASP A 46 -14.93 7.05 23.19
N LYS A 47 -14.93 5.71 23.28
CA LYS A 47 -13.85 4.95 23.93
C LYS A 47 -12.56 5.01 23.12
N ILE A 48 -12.66 4.98 21.78
CA ILE A 48 -11.50 5.09 20.90
C ILE A 48 -10.88 6.48 21.01
N VAL A 49 -11.70 7.54 20.96
CA VAL A 49 -11.22 8.93 21.05
C VAL A 49 -10.64 9.21 22.43
N SER A 50 -11.31 8.81 23.50
CA SER A 50 -10.78 8.99 24.87
C SER A 50 -9.49 8.21 25.10
N ALA A 51 -9.36 6.98 24.59
CA ALA A 51 -8.11 6.23 24.63
C ALA A 51 -7.00 6.88 23.79
N PHE A 52 -7.34 7.51 22.67
CA PHE A 52 -6.36 8.24 21.86
C PHE A 52 -5.90 9.53 22.56
N LEU A 53 -6.81 10.26 23.19
CA LEU A 53 -6.51 11.48 23.93
C LEU A 53 -5.79 11.23 25.26
N SER A 54 -5.89 10.02 25.83
CA SER A 54 -5.14 9.64 27.04
C SER A 54 -3.68 9.33 26.75
N LEU A 55 -3.28 9.16 25.48
CA LEU A 55 -1.89 8.99 25.09
C LEU A 55 -1.12 10.28 25.33
N SER A 56 0.10 10.14 25.88
CA SER A 56 0.98 11.28 26.06
C SER A 56 1.32 11.91 24.69
N PRO A 57 1.21 13.24 24.53
CA PRO A 57 1.55 13.94 23.29
C PRO A 57 2.98 13.69 22.81
N ILE A 58 3.89 13.27 23.70
CA ILE A 58 5.27 12.93 23.34
C ILE A 58 5.35 11.82 22.30
N TYR A 59 4.41 10.87 22.30
CA TYR A 59 4.40 9.78 21.32
C TYR A 59 4.13 10.29 19.91
N ILE A 60 3.31 11.33 19.75
CA ILE A 60 3.07 11.98 18.46
C ILE A 60 4.38 12.58 17.92
N VAL A 61 5.13 13.25 18.80
CA VAL A 61 6.42 13.84 18.46
C VAL A 61 7.44 12.76 18.05
N ILE A 62 7.52 11.68 18.82
CA ILE A 62 8.41 10.54 18.49
C ILE A 62 8.06 9.95 17.12
N VAL A 63 6.77 9.72 16.86
CA VAL A 63 6.31 9.19 15.56
C VAL A 63 6.62 10.18 14.43
N ALA A 64 6.41 11.48 14.62
CA ALA A 64 6.75 12.50 13.63
C ALA A 64 8.25 12.49 13.33
N ILE A 65 9.10 12.46 14.37
CA ILE A 65 10.56 12.40 14.23
C ILE A 65 10.98 11.12 13.51
N LEU A 66 10.39 9.96 13.81
CA LEU A 66 10.70 8.69 13.13
C LEU A 66 10.19 8.64 11.68
N THR A 67 9.15 9.41 11.36
CA THR A 67 8.59 9.46 10.01
C THR A 67 9.53 10.19 9.04
N ILE A 68 10.22 11.24 9.50
CA ILE A 68 11.18 12.01 8.69
C ILE A 68 12.33 11.13 8.11
N PRO A 69 13.13 10.40 8.92
CA PRO A 69 14.21 9.56 8.40
C PRO A 69 13.66 8.44 7.51
N ARG A 70 12.48 7.90 7.83
CA ARG A 70 11.82 6.89 6.98
C ARG A 70 11.55 7.43 5.57
N ILE A 71 11.04 8.66 5.46
CA ILE A 71 10.78 9.33 4.17
C ILE A 71 12.11 9.58 3.44
N ILE A 72 13.13 10.08 4.14
CA ILE A 72 14.44 10.37 3.55
C ILE A 72 15.09 9.10 2.99
N ILE A 73 15.13 8.01 3.76
CA ILE A 73 15.70 6.73 3.32
C ILE A 73 14.99 6.24 2.05
N ARG A 74 13.65 6.35 1.99
CA ARG A 74 12.88 5.93 0.82
C ARG A 74 13.15 6.81 -0.41
N ASN A 75 13.33 8.12 -0.22
CA ASN A 75 13.72 9.02 -1.32
C ASN A 75 15.15 8.75 -1.82
N ILE A 76 16.09 8.42 -0.93
CA ILE A 76 17.46 8.02 -1.33
C ILE A 76 17.40 6.75 -2.18
N ALA A 77 16.63 5.74 -1.76
CA ALA A 77 16.45 4.53 -2.54
C ALA A 77 15.85 4.83 -3.93
N TRP A 78 14.87 5.73 -4.00
CA TRP A 78 14.30 6.19 -5.26
C TRP A 78 15.32 6.91 -6.14
N GLN A 79 16.14 7.79 -5.56
CA GLN A 79 17.24 8.44 -6.28
C GLN A 79 18.25 7.45 -6.85
N MET A 80 18.55 6.35 -6.15
CA MET A 80 19.44 5.31 -6.68
C MET A 80 18.86 4.66 -7.94
N ILE A 81 17.55 4.37 -7.94
CA ILE A 81 16.84 3.82 -9.10
C ILE A 81 16.86 4.82 -10.27
N LEU A 82 16.58 6.11 -10.01
CA LEU A 82 16.62 7.16 -11.04
C LEU A 82 18.01 7.31 -11.66
N LYS A 83 19.07 7.25 -10.84
CA LYS A 83 20.46 7.27 -11.31
C LYS A 83 20.79 6.08 -12.21
N GLN A 84 20.31 4.87 -11.87
CA GLN A 84 20.47 3.69 -12.73
C GLN A 84 19.77 3.86 -14.08
N GLN A 85 18.63 4.57 -14.10
CA GLN A 85 17.90 4.90 -15.32
C GLN A 85 18.45 6.14 -16.06
N ARG A 86 19.62 6.67 -15.65
CA ARG A 86 20.26 7.88 -16.20
C ARG A 86 19.39 9.14 -16.13
N MET A 87 18.42 9.18 -15.22
CA MET A 87 17.62 10.37 -14.94
C MET A 87 18.30 11.21 -13.86
N HIS A 88 18.76 12.39 -14.26
CA HIS A 88 19.37 13.35 -13.35
C HIS A 88 18.30 14.27 -12.76
N ILE A 89 17.77 13.88 -11.60
CA ILE A 89 16.81 14.68 -10.82
C ILE A 89 17.47 15.04 -9.49
N ASP A 90 17.34 16.29 -9.07
CA ASP A 90 17.79 16.76 -7.76
C ASP A 90 17.08 16.00 -6.62
N PHE A 91 17.75 15.82 -5.49
CA PHE A 91 17.19 15.21 -4.28
C PHE A 91 15.88 15.86 -3.83
N VAL A 92 15.82 17.19 -3.81
CA VAL A 92 14.65 17.94 -3.37
C VAL A 92 13.48 17.75 -4.34
N THR A 93 13.76 17.77 -5.64
CA THR A 93 12.75 17.55 -6.68
C THR A 93 12.22 16.11 -6.63
N SER A 94 13.11 15.14 -6.48
CA SER A 94 12.75 13.73 -6.25
C SER A 94 11.90 13.57 -5.01
N LEU A 95 12.25 14.25 -3.91
CA LEU A 95 11.51 14.20 -2.65
C LEU A 95 10.10 14.78 -2.82
N LYS A 96 9.95 15.90 -3.54
CA LYS A 96 8.63 16.48 -3.84
C LYS A 96 7.76 15.50 -4.62
N ILE A 97 8.31 14.92 -5.70
CA ILE A 97 7.59 13.92 -6.51
C ILE A 97 7.21 12.70 -5.67
N PHE A 98 8.13 12.22 -4.84
CA PHE A 98 7.91 11.12 -3.92
C PHE A 98 6.80 11.43 -2.92
N LEU A 99 6.77 12.63 -2.33
CA LEU A 99 5.74 13.06 -1.40
C LEU A 99 4.38 13.18 -2.08
N ILE A 100 4.32 13.74 -3.29
CA ILE A 100 3.07 13.79 -4.08
C ILE A 100 2.55 12.37 -4.32
N GLY A 101 3.41 11.45 -4.76
CA GLY A 101 3.02 10.05 -4.93
C GLY A 101 2.58 9.38 -3.63
N TYR A 102 3.27 9.66 -2.52
CA TYR A 102 2.95 9.11 -1.22
C TYR A 102 1.57 9.56 -0.71
N PHE A 103 1.23 10.83 -0.88
CA PHE A 103 -0.04 11.40 -0.40
C PHE A 103 -1.22 11.24 -1.36
N TYR A 104 -0.98 11.23 -2.68
CA TYR A 104 -2.07 11.27 -3.69
C TYR A 104 -2.25 9.98 -4.49
N ALA A 105 -1.21 9.14 -4.65
CA ALA A 105 -1.29 7.95 -5.50
C ALA A 105 -1.57 6.64 -4.73
N THR A 106 -1.67 6.72 -3.40
CA THR A 106 -2.06 5.62 -2.50
C THR A 106 -3.56 5.65 -2.27
#